data_AF-A0A345ILK4-F1
#
_entry.id   AF-A0A345ILK4-F1
#
_cell.length_a   1.000
_cell.length_b   1.000
_cell.length_c   1.000
_cell.angle_alpha   90.00
_cell.angle_beta   90.00
_cell.angle_gamma   90.00
#
_symmetry.space_group_name_H-M   'P 1'
#
loop_
_entity.id
_entity.type
_entity.pdbx_description
1 polymer ?
#
loop_
_entity_poly.entity_id
_entity_poly.type
_entity_poly.pdbx_seq_one_letter_code
_entity_poly.pdbx_strand_id
1 'polypeptide(L)'
;MRDKMLYLAATGSDIEARAGEHVGIMTSPNSGSRQSIELGRWWGSDCDVLAGGFDEDNYFNHIEKMMPYADKCLFCVIPDVPGDAEHTRILWEHSVRQYGELSLPLAYVMQDGSHLEDLPEEADVFFLGGTDEWRERYGAVMLERGAALGKRTHVGRVNSARRVKALAMLHCDSVDGTYLAFCGVDHGLKDVGGWMAQTQARLFHPDDIKVSVLPAELTNAHRKKHVPAGRRKGRLDVGEMSGEASLFDVGQQVKVQASAPQPLFGGEGLQLLGGRPVTRRKRQRRAPAASQTLPRSVAL
;
A
#
# COMPACT_ATOMS: atom_id res chain seq x y z
N MET A 1 10.11 6.37 -16.87
CA MET A 1 9.74 6.15 -15.45
C MET A 1 10.36 7.24 -14.61
N ARG A 2 9.83 7.54 -13.41
CA ARG A 2 10.50 8.46 -12.48
C ARG A 2 11.69 7.76 -11.84
N ASP A 3 12.80 8.47 -11.70
CA ASP A 3 14.04 7.91 -11.15
C ASP A 3 14.00 7.71 -9.63
N LYS A 4 13.09 8.40 -8.95
CA LYS A 4 12.91 8.34 -7.49
C LYS A 4 11.47 8.02 -7.10
N MET A 5 11.36 7.28 -6.00
CA MET A 5 10.12 6.96 -5.32
C MET A 5 9.42 8.25 -4.82
N LEU A 6 8.08 8.24 -4.78
CA LEU A 6 7.27 9.31 -4.19
C LEU A 6 6.76 8.91 -2.79
N TYR A 7 6.64 9.89 -1.89
CA TYR A 7 5.85 9.74 -0.67
C TYR A 7 4.52 10.47 -0.82
N LEU A 8 3.40 9.78 -0.69
CA LEU A 8 2.06 10.35 -0.78
C LEU A 8 1.57 10.72 0.62
N ALA A 9 1.47 12.02 0.88
CA ALA A 9 1.02 12.55 2.16
C ALA A 9 -0.51 12.42 2.28
N ALA A 10 -0.97 11.65 3.26
CA ALA A 10 -2.38 11.60 3.65
C ALA A 10 -2.71 12.76 4.60
N THR A 11 -3.02 13.93 4.04
CA THR A 11 -3.37 15.14 4.81
C THR A 11 -4.37 16.00 4.06
N GLY A 12 -5.34 16.58 4.78
CA GLY A 12 -6.26 17.60 4.24
C GLY A 12 -5.68 19.02 4.23
N SER A 13 -4.45 19.21 4.70
CA SER A 13 -3.78 20.53 4.68
C SER A 13 -3.05 20.76 3.36
N ASP A 14 -3.06 22.00 2.87
CA ASP A 14 -2.24 22.39 1.71
C ASP A 14 -0.75 22.29 2.02
N ILE A 15 0.03 21.54 1.24
CA ILE A 15 1.44 21.29 1.50
C ILE A 15 2.40 22.08 0.60
N GLU A 16 1.92 22.90 -0.33
CA GLU A 16 2.77 23.42 -1.43
C GLU A 16 4.01 24.19 -0.98
N ALA A 17 3.85 25.13 -0.06
CA ALA A 17 4.96 25.94 0.43
C ALA A 17 5.98 25.16 1.29
N ARG A 18 5.68 23.90 1.64
CA ARG A 18 6.37 23.15 2.70
C ARG A 18 6.96 21.83 2.21
N ALA A 19 6.37 21.23 1.18
CA ALA A 19 6.70 19.89 0.71
C ALA A 19 7.63 19.93 -0.51
N GLY A 20 8.69 19.11 -0.47
CA GLY A 20 9.59 18.92 -1.62
C GLY A 20 8.92 18.20 -2.80
N GLU A 21 9.56 18.19 -3.97
CA GLU A 21 9.01 17.64 -5.22
C GLU A 21 8.65 16.14 -5.17
N HIS A 22 9.29 15.38 -4.28
CA HIS A 22 9.06 13.95 -4.11
C HIS A 22 7.91 13.62 -3.14
N VAL A 23 7.16 14.63 -2.72
CA VAL A 23 5.97 14.47 -1.90
C VAL A 23 4.72 14.76 -2.74
N GLY A 24 3.88 13.75 -2.91
CA GLY A 24 2.56 13.86 -3.51
C GLY A 24 1.45 13.80 -2.46
N ILE A 25 0.21 13.61 -2.90
CA ILE A 25 -0.97 13.50 -2.03
C ILE A 25 -1.54 12.09 -2.12
N MET A 26 -1.81 11.49 -0.95
CA MET A 26 -2.75 10.37 -0.88
C MET A 26 -4.11 10.98 -0.54
N THR A 27 -5.05 10.88 -1.45
CA THR A 27 -6.42 11.37 -1.27
C THR A 27 -7.37 10.21 -1.12
N SER A 28 -8.55 10.47 -0.58
CA SER A 28 -9.64 9.51 -0.49
C SER A 28 -10.96 10.28 -0.37
N PRO A 29 -12.12 9.62 -0.29
CA PRO A 29 -13.39 10.32 -0.09
C PRO A 29 -13.41 11.24 1.13
N ASN A 30 -12.74 10.85 2.22
CA ASN A 30 -12.77 11.56 3.49
C ASN A 30 -11.47 12.29 3.84
N SER A 31 -10.44 12.22 3.00
CA SER A 31 -9.12 12.79 3.28
C SER A 31 -8.39 13.25 2.01
N GLY A 32 -7.33 14.04 2.18
CA GLY A 32 -6.48 14.52 1.10
C GLY A 32 -6.70 15.99 0.73
N SER A 33 -5.61 16.68 0.40
CA SER A 33 -5.61 18.09 0.03
C SER A 33 -5.92 18.26 -1.46
N ARG A 34 -7.20 18.53 -1.76
CA ARG A 34 -7.63 18.85 -3.14
C ARG A 34 -6.87 20.05 -3.71
N GLN A 35 -6.62 21.08 -2.89
CA GLN A 35 -5.89 22.28 -3.32
C GLN A 35 -4.48 21.95 -3.80
N SER A 36 -3.76 21.07 -3.10
CA SER A 36 -2.39 20.68 -3.50
C SER A 36 -2.41 19.90 -4.82
N ILE A 37 -3.45 19.09 -5.06
CA ILE A 37 -3.64 18.38 -6.33
C ILE A 37 -3.97 19.37 -7.47
N GLU A 38 -4.84 20.34 -7.22
CA GLU A 38 -5.16 21.44 -8.14
C GLU A 38 -3.93 22.24 -8.57
N LEU A 39 -2.95 22.36 -7.67
CA LEU A 39 -1.67 23.03 -7.93
C LEU A 39 -0.64 22.12 -8.62
N GLY A 40 -1.04 20.90 -9.01
CA GLY A 40 -0.26 20.01 -9.87
C GLY A 40 0.52 18.90 -9.16
N ARG A 41 0.26 18.64 -7.88
CA ARG A 41 0.87 17.51 -7.17
C ARG A 41 0.40 16.18 -7.75
N TRP A 42 1.34 15.24 -7.82
CA TRP A 42 1.02 13.83 -8.05
C TRP A 42 0.12 13.29 -6.95
N TRP A 43 -0.86 12.49 -7.33
CA TRP A 43 -1.83 11.96 -6.39
C TRP A 43 -2.15 10.49 -6.62
N GLY A 44 -2.42 9.77 -5.54
CA GLY A 44 -3.08 8.46 -5.57
C GLY A 44 -4.37 8.55 -4.76
N SER A 45 -5.37 7.74 -5.11
CA SER A 45 -6.62 7.66 -4.36
C SER A 45 -6.75 6.32 -3.66
N ASP A 46 -6.89 6.36 -2.33
CA ASP A 46 -7.32 5.23 -1.50
C ASP A 46 -8.86 5.19 -1.41
N CYS A 47 -9.42 4.03 -1.15
CA CYS A 47 -10.86 3.78 -1.06
C CYS A 47 -11.42 3.82 0.38
N ASP A 48 -10.60 4.22 1.37
CA ASP A 48 -10.97 4.43 2.78
C ASP A 48 -11.48 3.18 3.55
N VAL A 49 -11.21 1.96 3.04
CA VAL A 49 -11.67 0.71 3.69
C VAL A 49 -11.26 0.64 5.17
N LEU A 50 -10.04 1.06 5.50
CA LEU A 50 -9.54 1.07 6.89
C LEU A 50 -10.11 2.20 7.77
N ALA A 51 -10.64 3.28 7.18
CA ALA A 51 -11.07 4.48 7.90
C ALA A 51 -12.56 4.45 8.31
N GLY A 52 -13.37 3.59 7.68
CA GLY A 52 -14.80 3.47 8.00
C GLY A 52 -15.57 2.43 7.18
N GLY A 53 -14.88 1.62 6.37
CA GLY A 53 -15.49 0.75 5.36
C GLY A 53 -15.63 1.44 4.00
N PHE A 54 -15.88 0.64 2.97
CA PHE A 54 -16.06 1.11 1.60
C PHE A 54 -17.51 1.58 1.37
N ASP A 55 -17.64 2.82 0.86
CA ASP A 55 -18.89 3.41 0.39
C ASP A 55 -18.73 3.71 -1.10
N GLU A 56 -19.40 2.92 -1.94
CA GLU A 56 -19.24 2.95 -3.39
C GLU A 56 -19.65 4.31 -3.98
N ASP A 57 -20.82 4.83 -3.62
CA ASP A 57 -21.33 6.10 -4.13
C ASP A 57 -20.40 7.26 -3.74
N ASN A 58 -19.93 7.27 -2.49
CA ASN A 58 -19.01 8.30 -2.03
C ASN A 58 -17.65 8.19 -2.76
N TYR A 59 -17.18 6.98 -3.02
CA TYR A 59 -15.95 6.77 -3.77
C TYR A 59 -16.08 7.21 -5.23
N PHE A 60 -17.17 6.88 -5.93
CA PHE A 60 -17.40 7.37 -7.29
C PHE A 60 -17.47 8.89 -7.35
N ASN A 61 -18.25 9.52 -6.46
CA ASN A 61 -18.32 10.98 -6.36
C ASN A 61 -16.96 11.62 -6.08
N HIS A 62 -16.09 10.94 -5.33
CA HIS A 62 -14.72 11.38 -5.11
C HIS A 62 -13.90 11.30 -6.40
N ILE A 63 -13.91 10.15 -7.09
CA ILE A 63 -13.15 9.96 -8.33
C ILE A 63 -13.59 10.94 -9.43
N GLU A 64 -14.89 11.18 -9.60
CA GLU A 64 -15.39 12.18 -10.56
C GLU A 64 -14.83 13.58 -10.31
N LYS A 65 -14.70 13.98 -9.04
CA LYS A 65 -14.10 15.27 -8.66
C LYS A 65 -12.59 15.33 -8.94
N MET A 66 -11.94 14.18 -9.02
CA MET A 66 -10.51 14.04 -9.29
C MET A 66 -10.18 13.89 -10.78
N MET A 67 -11.15 13.48 -11.62
CA MET A 67 -10.99 13.32 -13.06
C MET A 67 -10.35 14.53 -13.78
N PRO A 68 -10.62 15.80 -13.44
CA PRO A 68 -9.94 16.95 -14.05
C PRO A 68 -8.42 16.95 -13.88
N TYR A 69 -7.88 16.17 -12.94
CA TYR A 69 -6.46 16.09 -12.60
C TYR A 69 -5.85 14.73 -12.97
N ALA A 70 -6.46 14.01 -13.92
CA ALA A 70 -6.05 12.68 -14.35
C ALA A 70 -4.59 12.59 -14.84
N ASP A 71 -4.03 13.67 -15.39
CA ASP A 71 -2.64 13.74 -15.87
C ASP A 71 -1.61 13.60 -14.75
N LYS A 72 -2.01 13.89 -13.50
CA LYS A 72 -1.22 13.72 -12.28
C LYS A 72 -1.65 12.51 -11.44
N CYS A 73 -2.60 11.71 -11.93
CA CYS A 73 -3.02 10.51 -11.24
C CYS A 73 -1.95 9.42 -11.33
N LEU A 74 -1.56 8.92 -10.17
CA LEU A 74 -0.72 7.75 -10.03
C LEU A 74 -1.56 6.49 -10.15
N PHE A 75 -2.65 6.43 -9.38
CA PHE A 75 -3.59 5.32 -9.37
C PHE A 75 -4.85 5.67 -8.56
N CYS A 76 -5.89 4.89 -8.79
CA CYS A 76 -7.06 4.77 -7.93
C CYS A 76 -7.16 3.32 -7.45
N VAL A 77 -7.28 3.13 -6.14
CA VAL A 77 -7.44 1.80 -5.52
C VAL A 77 -8.80 1.24 -5.88
N ILE A 78 -8.81 0.05 -6.48
CA ILE A 78 -10.03 -0.76 -6.56
C ILE A 78 -10.27 -1.38 -5.18
N PRO A 79 -11.52 -1.40 -4.68
CA PRO A 79 -11.83 -1.82 -3.32
C PRO A 79 -11.26 -3.19 -2.97
N ASP A 80 -10.73 -3.31 -1.75
CA ASP A 80 -10.05 -4.50 -1.25
C ASP A 80 -10.56 -4.93 0.14
N VAL A 81 -10.10 -6.09 0.59
CA VAL A 81 -10.34 -6.61 1.95
C VAL A 81 -9.00 -6.74 2.68
N PRO A 82 -8.69 -5.83 3.62
CA PRO A 82 -7.43 -5.85 4.36
C PRO A 82 -7.17 -7.20 5.04
N GLY A 83 -6.03 -7.81 4.71
CA GLY A 83 -5.61 -9.11 5.24
C GLY A 83 -6.26 -10.32 4.57
N ASP A 84 -6.97 -10.16 3.45
CA ASP A 84 -7.66 -11.25 2.77
C ASP A 84 -7.53 -11.14 1.24
N ALA A 85 -6.60 -11.90 0.66
CA ALA A 85 -6.36 -11.89 -0.78
C ALA A 85 -7.52 -12.51 -1.59
N GLU A 86 -8.20 -13.52 -1.05
CA GLU A 86 -9.29 -14.21 -1.75
C GLU A 86 -10.48 -13.26 -1.97
N HIS A 87 -10.94 -12.61 -0.90
CA HIS A 87 -12.03 -11.64 -1.01
C HIS A 87 -11.62 -10.38 -1.77
N THR A 88 -10.35 -9.97 -1.67
CA THR A 88 -9.83 -8.87 -2.49
C THR A 88 -9.85 -9.21 -3.98
N ARG A 89 -9.53 -10.45 -4.36
CA ARG A 89 -9.62 -10.92 -5.75
C ARG A 89 -11.06 -10.92 -6.26
N ILE A 90 -12.01 -11.39 -5.46
CA ILE A 90 -13.43 -11.38 -5.81
C ILE A 90 -13.94 -9.95 -6.05
N LEU A 91 -13.61 -9.01 -5.15
CA LEU A 91 -13.97 -7.60 -5.31
C LEU A 91 -13.35 -6.98 -6.55
N TRP A 92 -12.09 -7.27 -6.83
CA TRP A 92 -11.42 -6.82 -8.04
C TRP A 92 -12.17 -7.27 -9.30
N GLU A 93 -12.48 -8.56 -9.43
CA GLU A 93 -13.16 -9.11 -10.61
C GLU A 93 -14.55 -8.49 -10.82
N HIS A 94 -15.26 -8.19 -9.72
CA HIS A 94 -16.56 -7.54 -9.76
C HIS A 94 -16.46 -6.07 -10.19
N SER A 95 -15.49 -5.33 -9.66
CA SER A 95 -15.44 -3.87 -9.77
C SER A 95 -14.57 -3.35 -10.93
N VAL A 96 -13.55 -4.08 -11.36
CA VAL A 96 -12.55 -3.57 -12.31
C VAL A 96 -13.16 -3.09 -13.63
N ARG A 97 -14.24 -3.73 -14.11
CA ARG A 97 -14.92 -3.31 -15.35
C ARG A 97 -15.59 -1.95 -15.20
N GLN A 98 -16.22 -1.69 -14.06
CA GLN A 98 -16.91 -0.44 -13.78
C GLN A 98 -15.94 0.73 -13.67
N TYR A 99 -14.78 0.51 -13.04
CA TYR A 99 -13.73 1.53 -12.94
C TYR A 99 -12.84 1.62 -14.19
N GLY A 100 -12.73 0.56 -14.99
CA GLY A 100 -11.92 0.53 -16.22
C GLY A 100 -12.46 1.40 -17.35
N GLU A 101 -13.74 1.79 -17.26
CA GLU A 101 -14.30 2.83 -18.14
C GLU A 101 -13.76 4.22 -17.81
N LEU A 102 -13.24 4.42 -16.59
CA LEU A 102 -12.54 5.63 -16.20
C LEU A 102 -11.12 5.54 -16.75
N SER A 103 -10.69 6.54 -17.53
CA SER A 103 -9.34 6.62 -18.08
C SER A 103 -8.29 7.00 -17.01
N LEU A 104 -8.28 6.27 -15.89
CA LEU A 104 -7.38 6.43 -14.76
C LEU A 104 -6.66 5.11 -14.50
N PRO A 105 -5.41 5.14 -13.99
CA PRO A 105 -4.72 3.91 -13.66
C PRO A 105 -5.35 3.21 -12.46
N LEU A 106 -5.58 1.90 -12.57
CA LEU A 106 -6.22 1.12 -11.52
C LEU A 106 -5.18 0.38 -10.68
N ALA A 107 -5.32 0.47 -9.35
CA ALA A 107 -4.48 -0.26 -8.40
C ALA A 107 -5.20 -1.47 -7.82
N TYR A 108 -4.61 -2.66 -7.98
CA TYR A 108 -4.98 -3.86 -7.25
C TYR A 108 -4.19 -3.95 -5.94
N VAL A 109 -4.86 -4.20 -4.82
CA VAL A 109 -4.20 -4.33 -3.52
C VAL A 109 -3.84 -5.79 -3.26
N MET A 110 -2.55 -6.08 -3.20
CA MET A 110 -2.06 -7.38 -2.74
C MET A 110 -2.19 -7.45 -1.22
N GLN A 111 -2.93 -8.45 -0.74
CA GLN A 111 -3.24 -8.71 0.66
C GLN A 111 -2.66 -10.05 1.13
N ASP A 112 -2.80 -10.37 2.41
CA ASP A 112 -2.35 -11.65 2.98
C ASP A 112 -2.96 -12.82 2.20
N GLY A 113 -2.09 -13.72 1.73
CA GLY A 113 -2.47 -14.84 0.87
C GLY A 113 -2.34 -14.58 -0.63
N SER A 114 -1.91 -13.39 -1.07
CA SER A 114 -1.67 -13.15 -2.51
C SER A 114 -0.56 -14.05 -3.03
N HIS A 115 -0.71 -14.55 -4.25
CA HIS A 115 0.25 -15.41 -4.94
C HIS A 115 0.83 -14.73 -6.19
N LEU A 116 2.10 -15.02 -6.51
CA LEU A 116 2.84 -14.38 -7.61
C LEU A 116 2.28 -14.71 -9.00
N GLU A 117 1.54 -15.81 -9.11
CA GLU A 117 0.97 -16.35 -10.34
C GLU A 117 -0.45 -15.81 -10.61
N ASP A 118 -1.12 -15.30 -9.58
CA ASP A 118 -2.55 -14.94 -9.63
C ASP A 118 -2.80 -13.43 -9.57
N LEU A 119 -1.78 -12.62 -9.89
CA LEU A 119 -1.92 -11.17 -9.94
C LEU A 119 -2.66 -10.74 -11.22
N PRO A 120 -3.66 -9.83 -11.13
CA PRO A 120 -4.42 -9.37 -12.30
C PRO A 120 -3.53 -8.67 -13.33
N GLU A 121 -3.57 -9.15 -14.57
CA GLU A 121 -2.83 -8.54 -15.68
C GLU A 121 -3.37 -7.16 -16.06
N GLU A 122 -4.65 -6.91 -15.81
CA GLU A 122 -5.35 -5.68 -16.13
C GLU A 122 -5.09 -4.55 -15.11
N ALA A 123 -4.43 -4.83 -13.98
CA ALA A 123 -4.01 -3.80 -13.06
C ALA A 123 -2.87 -2.95 -13.64
N ASP A 124 -2.91 -1.64 -13.45
CA ASP A 124 -1.81 -0.74 -13.81
C ASP A 124 -0.77 -0.62 -12.69
N VAL A 125 -1.25 -0.78 -11.45
CA VAL A 125 -0.45 -0.65 -10.23
C VAL A 125 -0.73 -1.82 -9.30
N PHE A 126 0.32 -2.39 -8.73
CA PHE A 126 0.21 -3.29 -7.58
C PHE A 126 0.50 -2.55 -6.29
N PHE A 127 -0.54 -2.39 -5.47
CA PHE A 127 -0.46 -1.82 -4.14
C PHE A 127 -0.17 -2.95 -3.16
N LEU A 128 0.97 -2.91 -2.46
CA LEU A 128 1.30 -3.84 -1.40
C LEU A 128 0.62 -3.44 -0.09
N GLY A 129 -0.54 -4.05 0.16
CA GLY A 129 -1.33 -3.98 1.38
C GLY A 129 -0.88 -5.03 2.40
N GLY A 130 -1.83 -5.72 3.00
CA GLY A 130 -1.58 -6.82 3.92
C GLY A 130 -1.07 -6.41 5.29
N THR A 131 -0.90 -7.38 6.18
CA THR A 131 -0.32 -7.23 7.52
C THR A 131 1.16 -6.93 7.46
N ASP A 132 1.73 -6.44 8.57
CA ASP A 132 3.18 -6.18 8.64
C ASP A 132 3.97 -7.49 8.52
N GLU A 133 3.52 -8.57 9.17
CA GLU A 133 4.18 -9.89 9.09
C GLU A 133 4.21 -10.42 7.65
N TRP A 134 3.08 -10.35 6.94
CA TRP A 134 3.00 -10.83 5.56
C TRP A 134 3.90 -10.03 4.62
N ARG A 135 3.89 -8.69 4.72
CA ARG A 135 4.76 -7.83 3.91
C ARG A 135 6.24 -8.02 4.19
N GLU A 136 6.62 -8.21 5.45
CA GLU A 136 8.02 -8.46 5.81
C GLU A 136 8.52 -9.79 5.23
N ARG A 137 7.63 -10.78 5.08
CA ARG A 137 7.98 -12.07 4.50
C ARG A 137 7.95 -12.09 2.96
N TYR A 138 6.94 -11.48 2.34
CA TYR A 138 6.67 -11.64 0.91
C TYR A 138 6.74 -10.33 0.10
N GLY A 139 6.77 -9.18 0.77
CA GLY A 139 6.64 -7.88 0.10
C GLY A 139 7.71 -7.62 -0.95
N ALA A 140 8.97 -7.98 -0.67
CA ALA A 140 10.04 -7.78 -1.64
C ALA A 140 9.80 -8.57 -2.94
N VAL A 141 9.49 -9.88 -2.85
CA VAL A 141 9.26 -10.69 -4.05
C VAL A 141 8.00 -10.27 -4.81
N MET A 142 6.97 -9.80 -4.11
CA MET A 142 5.75 -9.26 -4.73
C MET A 142 6.04 -7.99 -5.52
N LEU A 143 6.84 -7.07 -4.98
CA LEU A 143 7.24 -5.84 -5.68
C LEU A 143 8.07 -6.14 -6.93
N GLU A 144 9.03 -7.06 -6.81
CA GLU A 144 9.86 -7.50 -7.95
C GLU A 144 9.01 -8.20 -9.03
N ARG A 145 8.03 -9.01 -8.63
CA ARG A 145 7.09 -9.62 -9.58
C ARG A 145 6.25 -8.58 -10.30
N GLY A 146 5.77 -7.56 -9.59
CA GLY A 146 5.05 -6.45 -10.20
C GLY A 146 5.87 -5.73 -11.25
N ALA A 147 7.13 -5.44 -10.93
CA ALA A 147 8.07 -4.82 -11.86
C ALA A 147 8.37 -5.71 -13.08
N ALA A 148 8.55 -7.02 -12.88
CA ALA A 148 8.75 -7.98 -13.96
C ALA A 148 7.54 -8.08 -14.91
N LEU A 149 6.33 -7.78 -14.42
CA LEU A 149 5.11 -7.66 -15.21
C LEU A 149 4.92 -6.26 -15.83
N GLY A 150 5.91 -5.37 -15.70
CA GLY A 150 5.86 -4.00 -16.20
C GLY A 150 4.90 -3.09 -15.43
N LYS A 151 4.43 -3.50 -14.25
CA LYS A 151 3.48 -2.75 -13.43
C LYS A 151 4.20 -1.79 -12.50
N ARG A 152 3.57 -0.65 -12.23
CA ARG A 152 4.03 0.25 -11.16
C ARG A 152 3.66 -0.34 -9.81
N THR A 153 4.33 0.09 -8.76
CA THR A 153 4.09 -0.44 -7.42
C THR A 153 3.92 0.66 -6.37
N HIS A 154 3.06 0.37 -5.41
CA HIS A 154 2.79 1.23 -4.28
C HIS A 154 2.87 0.44 -2.97
N VAL A 155 3.27 1.05 -1.85
CA VAL A 155 3.27 0.38 -0.55
C VAL A 155 2.64 1.27 0.51
N GLY A 156 1.59 0.77 1.17
CA GLY A 156 0.91 1.50 2.23
C GLY A 156 1.44 1.24 3.63
N ARG A 157 1.08 2.14 4.56
CA ARG A 157 1.47 2.11 5.99
C ARG A 157 3.00 2.23 6.22
N VAL A 158 3.65 3.09 5.45
CA VAL A 158 5.10 3.39 5.50
C VAL A 158 5.36 4.59 6.41
N ASN A 159 5.41 4.35 7.73
CA ASN A 159 5.50 5.38 8.76
C ASN A 159 6.91 5.53 9.38
N SER A 160 7.99 5.18 8.66
CA SER A 160 9.35 5.34 9.18
C SER A 160 10.41 5.50 8.11
N ALA A 161 11.47 6.25 8.43
CA ALA A 161 12.66 6.39 7.60
C ALA A 161 13.26 5.03 7.18
N ARG A 162 13.27 4.06 8.10
CA ARG A 162 13.79 2.70 7.85
C ARG A 162 13.05 2.02 6.70
N ARG A 163 11.71 2.08 6.72
CA ARG A 163 10.88 1.46 5.66
C ARG A 163 11.05 2.20 4.33
N VAL A 164 11.06 3.54 4.34
CA VAL A 164 11.32 4.35 3.14
C VAL A 164 12.65 3.96 2.50
N LYS A 165 13.73 3.87 3.29
CA LYS A 165 15.06 3.50 2.78
C LYS A 165 15.09 2.08 2.20
N ALA A 166 14.45 1.12 2.86
CA ALA A 166 14.39 -0.26 2.37
C ALA A 166 13.62 -0.35 1.05
N LEU A 167 12.46 0.29 0.96
CA LEU A 167 11.61 0.28 -0.23
C LEU A 167 12.24 1.02 -1.42
N ALA A 168 13.01 2.08 -1.17
CA ALA A 168 13.74 2.78 -2.22
C ALA A 168 14.82 1.94 -2.91
N MET A 169 15.24 0.82 -2.31
CA MET A 169 16.17 -0.15 -2.92
C MET A 169 15.45 -1.24 -3.72
N LEU A 170 14.13 -1.30 -3.66
CA LEU A 170 13.28 -2.25 -4.38
C LEU A 170 12.57 -1.53 -5.53
N HIS A 171 11.87 -2.29 -6.37
CA HIS A 171 10.95 -1.71 -7.34
C HIS A 171 9.68 -1.20 -6.66
N CYS A 172 9.81 -0.12 -5.87
CA CYS A 172 8.73 0.65 -5.28
C CYS A 172 8.67 2.03 -5.97
N ASP A 173 7.54 2.39 -6.59
CA ASP A 173 7.37 3.70 -7.24
C ASP A 173 6.83 4.76 -6.28
N SER A 174 6.07 4.34 -5.27
CA SER A 174 5.43 5.25 -4.33
C SER A 174 5.07 4.56 -3.01
N VAL A 175 5.00 5.35 -1.95
CA VAL A 175 4.58 4.91 -0.62
C VAL A 175 3.60 5.90 0.00
N ASP A 176 2.77 5.45 0.93
CA ASP A 176 1.96 6.33 1.77
C ASP A 176 2.01 5.91 3.24
N GLY A 177 1.61 6.82 4.11
CA GLY A 177 1.53 6.54 5.53
C GLY A 177 0.87 7.65 6.34
N THR A 178 0.38 7.28 7.50
CA THR A 178 -0.30 8.14 8.48
C THR A 178 0.65 8.96 9.37
N TYR A 179 1.97 8.91 9.16
CA TYR A 179 2.97 9.58 10.01
C TYR A 179 2.65 11.06 10.29
N LEU A 180 2.27 11.83 9.26
CA LEU A 180 1.93 13.25 9.38
C LEU A 180 0.71 13.49 10.29
N ALA A 181 -0.26 12.58 10.31
CA ALA A 181 -1.45 12.70 11.16
C ALA A 181 -1.08 12.63 12.65
N PHE A 182 -0.03 11.88 13.01
CA PHE A 182 0.40 11.72 14.39
C PHE A 182 1.37 12.81 14.86
N CYS A 183 2.28 13.26 14.00
CA CYS A 183 3.31 14.24 14.39
C CYS A 183 3.00 15.68 13.97
N GLY A 184 1.94 15.89 13.19
CA GLY A 184 1.57 17.18 12.63
C GLY A 184 2.21 17.43 11.26
N VAL A 185 1.52 18.20 10.41
CA VAL A 185 1.89 18.37 8.99
C VAL A 185 3.26 18.99 8.82
N ASP A 186 3.60 20.06 9.54
CA ASP A 186 4.89 20.74 9.38
C ASP A 186 6.07 19.86 9.77
N HIS A 187 5.98 19.21 10.93
CA HIS A 187 7.02 18.31 11.40
C HIS A 187 7.14 17.07 10.50
N GLY A 188 5.99 16.46 10.17
CA GLY A 188 5.96 15.27 9.32
C GLY A 188 6.49 15.52 7.91
N LEU A 189 6.19 16.67 7.30
CA LEU A 189 6.74 17.02 5.99
C LEU A 189 8.25 17.23 6.03
N LYS A 190 8.78 17.83 7.10
CA LYS A 190 10.23 17.97 7.30
C LYS A 190 10.91 16.60 7.41
N ASP A 191 10.35 15.72 8.22
CA ASP A 191 10.90 14.37 8.43
C ASP A 191 10.84 13.54 7.16
N VAL A 192 9.66 13.47 6.52
CA VAL A 192 9.47 12.75 5.25
C VAL A 192 10.40 13.32 4.17
N GLY A 193 10.52 14.64 4.06
CA GLY A 193 11.48 15.27 3.16
C GLY A 193 12.92 14.80 3.43
N GLY A 194 13.31 14.72 4.71
CA GLY A 194 14.61 14.16 5.12
C GLY A 194 14.78 12.67 4.80
N TRP A 195 13.71 11.87 4.89
CA TRP A 195 13.75 10.44 4.52
C TRP A 195 13.93 10.28 3.02
N MET A 196 13.15 11.02 2.23
CA MET A 196 13.19 10.97 0.76
C MET A 196 14.52 11.50 0.21
N ALA A 197 15.12 12.51 0.84
CA ALA A 197 16.43 13.02 0.44
C ALA A 197 17.57 11.98 0.56
N GLN A 198 17.39 10.97 1.43
CA GLN A 198 18.35 9.87 1.61
C GLN A 198 18.14 8.71 0.63
N THR A 199 17.06 8.73 -0.15
CA THR A 199 16.82 7.74 -1.19
C THR A 199 17.68 8.06 -2.41
N GLN A 200 18.42 7.06 -2.88
CA GLN A 200 19.13 7.16 -4.14
C GLN A 200 18.17 6.86 -5.29
N ALA A 201 18.48 7.34 -6.49
CA ALA A 201 17.84 6.79 -7.69
C ALA A 201 18.07 5.27 -7.71
N ARG A 202 17.11 4.49 -8.23
CA ARG A 202 17.16 3.02 -8.21
C ARG A 202 18.56 2.54 -8.61
N LEU A 203 19.26 1.94 -7.66
CA LEU A 203 20.69 1.60 -7.78
C LEU A 203 20.95 0.55 -8.87
N PHE A 204 19.92 -0.19 -9.26
CA PHE A 204 19.94 -1.16 -10.33
C PHE A 204 18.60 -1.10 -11.08
N HIS A 205 18.64 -0.76 -12.36
CA HIS A 205 17.62 -1.14 -13.32
C HIS A 205 17.76 -2.64 -13.61
N PRO A 206 16.70 -3.35 -14.04
CA PRO A 206 16.85 -4.72 -14.55
C PRO A 206 17.96 -4.86 -15.60
N ASP A 207 18.20 -3.79 -16.39
CA ASP A 207 19.28 -3.72 -17.38
C ASP A 207 20.69 -3.57 -16.76
N ASP A 208 20.78 -3.07 -15.53
CA ASP A 208 22.05 -2.92 -14.80
C ASP A 208 22.49 -4.26 -14.18
N ILE A 209 21.55 -5.17 -13.95
CA ILE A 209 21.85 -6.57 -13.62
C ILE A 209 22.16 -7.29 -14.93
N LYS A 210 23.37 -7.03 -15.46
CA LYS A 210 23.98 -8.01 -16.35
C LYS A 210 24.15 -9.28 -15.54
N VAL A 211 23.30 -10.27 -15.78
CA VAL A 211 23.62 -11.65 -15.44
C VAL A 211 24.93 -11.94 -16.17
N SER A 212 26.05 -11.75 -15.47
CA SER A 212 27.29 -12.33 -15.92
C SER A 212 27.03 -13.82 -15.84
N VAL A 213 26.65 -14.42 -16.96
CA VAL A 213 26.87 -15.84 -17.16
C VAL A 213 28.35 -15.98 -16.92
N LEU A 214 28.73 -16.45 -15.73
CA LEU A 214 30.13 -16.70 -15.42
C LEU A 214 30.63 -17.58 -16.57
N PRO A 215 31.68 -17.18 -17.29
CA PRO A 215 32.26 -17.99 -18.35
C PRO A 215 32.37 -19.43 -17.86
N ALA A 216 31.98 -20.40 -18.69
CA ALA A 216 31.90 -21.81 -18.29
C ALA A 216 33.18 -22.30 -17.59
N GLU A 217 34.32 -21.69 -17.92
CA GLU A 217 35.63 -21.88 -17.33
C GLU A 217 35.68 -21.56 -15.82
N LEU A 218 35.05 -20.46 -15.37
CA LEU A 218 34.98 -20.05 -13.96
C LEU A 218 34.00 -20.92 -13.15
N THR A 219 32.87 -21.29 -13.73
CA THR A 219 31.91 -22.23 -13.11
C THR A 219 32.51 -23.63 -13.01
N ASN A 220 33.24 -24.09 -14.02
CA ASN A 220 33.93 -25.39 -13.99
C ASN A 220 35.11 -25.42 -13.01
N ALA A 221 35.86 -24.33 -12.86
CA ALA A 221 36.92 -24.21 -11.86
C ALA A 221 36.37 -24.26 -10.42
N HIS A 222 35.22 -23.62 -10.17
CA HIS A 222 34.57 -23.65 -8.86
C HIS A 222 34.01 -25.05 -8.54
N ARG A 223 33.39 -25.71 -9.54
CA ARG A 223 32.86 -27.08 -9.41
C ARG A 223 33.96 -28.11 -9.15
N LYS A 224 35.13 -27.96 -9.78
CA LYS A 224 36.31 -28.83 -9.56
C LYS A 224 36.95 -28.66 -8.17
N LYS A 225 36.85 -27.47 -7.56
CA LYS A 225 37.37 -27.21 -6.19
C LYS A 225 36.53 -27.84 -5.08
N HIS A 226 35.27 -28.19 -5.33
CA HIS A 226 34.34 -28.69 -4.31
C HIS A 226 33.79 -30.09 -4.55
N VAL A 227 34.40 -30.90 -5.43
CA VAL A 227 34.12 -32.34 -5.45
C VAL A 227 34.82 -32.97 -4.23
N PRO A 228 34.10 -33.57 -3.27
CA PRO A 228 34.74 -34.32 -2.21
C PRO A 228 35.51 -35.48 -2.83
N ALA A 229 36.81 -35.58 -2.57
CA ALA A 229 37.61 -36.72 -2.96
C ALA A 229 37.10 -37.96 -2.21
N GLY A 230 36.27 -38.76 -2.88
CA GLY A 230 35.94 -40.11 -2.44
C GLY A 230 34.45 -40.42 -2.37
N ARG A 231 33.90 -40.95 -3.46
CA ARG A 231 32.95 -42.05 -3.39
C ARG A 231 33.20 -42.99 -4.57
N ARG A 232 33.59 -44.22 -4.24
CA ARG A 232 33.81 -45.32 -5.18
C ARG A 232 32.57 -45.54 -6.04
N LYS A 233 32.79 -45.83 -7.34
CA LYS A 233 31.77 -46.30 -8.29
C LYS A 233 31.00 -47.49 -7.69
N GLY A 234 29.79 -47.24 -7.22
CA GLY A 234 28.74 -48.23 -7.11
C GLY A 234 27.91 -48.14 -8.39
N ARG A 235 28.07 -49.13 -9.27
CA ARG A 235 27.21 -49.35 -10.43
C ARG A 235 25.80 -49.65 -9.91
N LEU A 236 24.84 -48.78 -10.20
CA LEU A 236 23.41 -49.08 -10.08
C LEU A 236 22.88 -49.18 -11.50
N ASP A 237 22.55 -50.41 -11.89
CA ASP A 237 21.84 -50.72 -13.13
C ASP A 237 20.45 -50.08 -13.05
N VAL A 238 20.15 -49.20 -14.00
CA VAL A 238 18.79 -48.70 -14.24
C VAL A 238 18.14 -49.62 -15.26
N GLY A 239 17.28 -50.51 -14.78
CA GLY A 239 16.35 -51.26 -15.61
C GLY A 239 15.27 -50.33 -16.15
N GLU A 240 15.04 -50.40 -17.46
CA GLU A 240 13.90 -49.81 -18.15
C GLU A 240 12.59 -50.33 -17.53
N MET A 241 11.70 -49.41 -17.13
CA MET A 241 10.28 -49.70 -17.01
C MET A 241 9.49 -48.57 -17.66
N SER A 242 9.06 -48.86 -18.88
CA SER A 242 7.91 -48.25 -19.55
C SER A 242 6.63 -48.51 -18.74
N GLY A 243 5.81 -47.48 -18.56
CA GLY A 243 4.48 -47.62 -17.97
C GLY A 243 3.69 -46.33 -18.01
N GLU A 244 2.85 -46.18 -19.04
CA GLU A 244 1.74 -45.23 -19.08
C GLU A 244 0.67 -45.61 -18.03
N ALA A 245 0.10 -44.61 -17.34
CA ALA A 245 -1.26 -44.58 -16.77
C ALA A 245 -1.52 -43.15 -16.28
N SER A 246 -2.31 -42.32 -16.98
CA SER A 246 -3.78 -42.25 -17.02
C SER A 246 -4.42 -41.77 -15.72
N LEU A 247 -5.21 -40.69 -15.88
CA LEU A 247 -6.26 -40.12 -15.03
C LEU A 247 -6.91 -41.11 -14.05
N PHE A 248 -7.18 -40.68 -12.81
CA PHE A 248 -8.54 -40.63 -12.25
C PHE A 248 -8.63 -39.74 -11.00
N ASP A 249 -9.69 -38.96 -11.02
CA ASP A 249 -10.42 -38.20 -10.01
C ASP A 249 -10.74 -39.00 -8.73
N VAL A 250 -10.51 -38.40 -7.55
CA VAL A 250 -11.28 -38.69 -6.32
C VAL A 250 -11.33 -37.43 -5.45
N GLY A 251 -12.49 -36.77 -5.46
CA GLY A 251 -12.85 -35.75 -4.48
C GLY A 251 -12.92 -36.28 -3.05
N GLN A 252 -12.54 -35.44 -2.09
CA GLN A 252 -12.91 -35.62 -0.70
C GLN A 252 -13.26 -34.27 -0.06
N GLN A 253 -14.53 -34.13 0.31
CA GLN A 253 -15.08 -33.06 1.12
C GLN A 253 -14.44 -33.08 2.51
N VAL A 254 -13.86 -31.95 2.95
CA VAL A 254 -13.49 -31.74 4.35
C VAL A 254 -14.48 -30.74 4.97
N LYS A 255 -15.27 -31.23 5.92
CA LYS A 255 -16.13 -30.45 6.81
C LYS A 255 -15.26 -29.58 7.72
N VAL A 256 -15.39 -28.27 7.65
CA VAL A 256 -14.79 -27.34 8.62
C VAL A 256 -15.80 -27.08 9.75
N GLN A 257 -15.48 -27.54 10.96
CA GLN A 257 -16.18 -27.12 12.19
C GLN A 257 -15.58 -25.80 12.66
N ALA A 258 -16.40 -24.76 12.71
CA ALA A 258 -16.03 -23.46 13.26
C ALA A 258 -15.98 -23.54 14.80
N SER A 259 -14.81 -23.26 15.38
CA SER A 259 -14.66 -22.99 16.82
C SER A 259 -14.44 -21.49 17.03
N ALA A 260 -15.28 -20.87 17.85
CA ALA A 260 -15.18 -19.45 18.20
C ALA A 260 -13.88 -19.13 18.96
N PRO A 261 -13.28 -17.94 18.77
CA PRO A 261 -12.04 -17.56 19.43
C PRO A 261 -12.28 -17.20 20.91
N GLN A 262 -11.48 -17.77 21.80
CA GLN A 262 -11.39 -17.32 23.20
C GLN A 262 -10.37 -16.18 23.34
N PRO A 263 -10.61 -15.20 24.23
CA PRO A 263 -9.67 -14.11 24.46
C PRO A 263 -8.48 -14.57 25.31
N LEU A 264 -7.29 -14.45 24.75
CA LEU A 264 -6.00 -14.58 25.43
C LEU A 264 -5.63 -13.22 26.05
N PHE A 265 -5.86 -13.02 27.35
CA PHE A 265 -4.98 -12.20 28.20
C PHE A 265 -5.20 -12.55 29.67
N GLY A 266 -4.18 -13.17 30.27
CA GLY A 266 -3.97 -13.22 31.70
C GLY A 266 -2.58 -12.67 32.01
N GLY A 267 -2.47 -11.86 33.07
CA GLY A 267 -1.18 -11.64 33.74
C GLY A 267 -0.74 -10.18 33.96
N GLU A 268 -1.31 -9.56 35.00
CA GLU A 268 -0.67 -8.71 36.01
C GLU A 268 -0.07 -7.32 35.69
N GLY A 269 -0.61 -6.31 36.41
CA GLY A 269 0.23 -5.38 37.17
C GLY A 269 0.28 -3.92 36.70
N LEU A 270 -0.73 -3.10 37.03
CA LEU A 270 -0.46 -1.68 37.32
C LEU A 270 -1.48 -1.11 38.32
N GLN A 271 -0.96 -0.59 39.42
CA GLN A 271 -1.70 -0.02 40.55
C GLN A 271 -2.48 1.23 40.14
N LEU A 272 -3.76 1.27 40.52
CA LEU A 272 -4.62 2.46 40.43
C LEU A 272 -4.28 3.45 41.55
N LEU A 273 -3.71 4.61 41.18
CA LEU A 273 -3.80 5.84 41.96
C LEU A 273 -4.80 6.79 41.27
N GLY A 274 -5.66 7.38 42.09
CA GLY A 274 -6.95 7.92 41.68
C GLY A 274 -6.93 9.17 40.81
N GLY A 275 -8.01 9.31 40.04
CA GLY A 275 -8.40 10.53 39.33
C GLY A 275 -9.90 10.51 39.08
N ARG A 276 -10.61 11.52 39.60
CA ARG A 276 -12.07 11.68 39.49
C ARG A 276 -12.50 11.89 38.03
N PRO A 277 -13.72 11.46 37.63
CA PRO A 277 -14.21 11.65 36.26
C PRO A 277 -14.60 13.11 35.99
N VAL A 278 -14.05 13.69 34.94
CA VAL A 278 -14.47 14.99 34.39
C VAL A 278 -15.57 14.75 33.36
N THR A 279 -16.78 15.23 33.65
CA THR A 279 -17.92 15.18 32.73
C THR A 279 -17.81 16.26 31.66
N ARG A 280 -17.98 15.84 30.40
CA ARG A 280 -17.89 16.66 29.18
C ARG A 280 -19.15 17.55 29.07
N ARG A 281 -19.05 18.85 29.36
CA ARG A 281 -20.16 19.82 29.14
C ARG A 281 -20.26 20.19 27.65
N LYS A 282 -21.45 19.95 27.06
CA LYS A 282 -21.89 20.46 25.75
C LYS A 282 -21.86 22.00 25.75
N ARG A 283 -21.12 22.60 24.81
CA ARG A 283 -21.20 24.04 24.50
C ARG A 283 -22.46 24.31 23.68
N GLN A 284 -23.45 24.98 24.27
CA GLN A 284 -24.55 25.62 23.54
C GLN A 284 -24.05 26.92 22.90
N ARG A 285 -24.32 27.09 21.60
CA ARG A 285 -24.10 28.34 20.85
C ARG A 285 -25.15 29.37 21.28
N ARG A 286 -24.73 30.59 21.63
CA ARG A 286 -25.61 31.76 21.81
C ARG A 286 -25.79 32.48 20.46
N ALA A 287 -27.02 32.86 20.15
CA ALA A 287 -27.39 33.72 19.02
C ALA A 287 -27.07 35.21 19.31
N PRO A 288 -26.87 36.05 18.28
CA PRO A 288 -26.55 37.47 18.45
C PRO A 288 -27.79 38.32 18.76
N ALA A 289 -27.59 39.36 19.59
CA ALA A 289 -28.61 40.28 20.07
C ALA A 289 -28.97 41.35 19.02
N ALA A 290 -30.27 41.65 18.91
CA ALA A 290 -30.82 42.71 18.09
C ALA A 290 -30.60 44.10 18.72
N SER A 291 -30.11 45.04 17.92
CA SER A 291 -29.96 46.46 18.25
C SER A 291 -31.30 47.18 18.07
N GLN A 292 -31.87 47.70 19.17
CA GLN A 292 -32.99 48.65 19.14
C GLN A 292 -32.45 50.09 19.18
N THR A 293 -32.68 50.83 18.11
CA THR A 293 -32.50 52.29 18.03
C THR A 293 -33.78 53.00 18.47
N LEU A 294 -33.66 53.89 19.47
CA LEU A 294 -34.71 54.81 19.92
C LEU A 294 -34.75 56.09 19.05
N PRO A 295 -35.92 56.72 18.85
CA PRO A 295 -36.03 57.97 18.08
C PRO A 295 -35.73 59.20 18.94
N ARG A 296 -35.04 60.19 18.35
CA ARG A 296 -34.89 61.55 18.89
C ARG A 296 -36.09 62.40 18.51
N SER A 297 -36.75 62.97 19.51
CA SER A 297 -37.71 64.07 19.38
C SER A 297 -37.01 65.40 19.12
N VAL A 298 -37.62 66.18 18.24
CA VAL A 298 -37.25 67.54 17.82
C VAL A 298 -37.73 68.55 18.86
N ALA A 299 -36.91 69.55 19.14
CA ALA A 299 -37.33 70.81 19.74
C ALA A 299 -36.82 71.96 18.86
N LEU A 300 -37.76 72.86 18.54
CA LEU A 300 -37.74 74.03 17.66
C LEU A 300 -37.94 73.75 16.15
#